data_AF-A0A2S6S2K3-F1
#
_entry.id   AF-A0A2S6S2K3-F1
#
_cell.length_a   1.000
_cell.length_b   1.000
_cell.length_c   1.000
_cell.angle_alpha   90.00
_cell.angle_beta   90.00
_cell.angle_gamma   90.00
#
_symmetry.space_group_name_H-M   'P 1'
#
loop_
_entity.id
_entity.type
_entity.pdbx_description
1 polymer ?
#
loop_
_entity_poly.entity_id
_entity_poly.type
_entity_poly.pdbx_seq_one_letter_code
_entity_poly.pdbx_strand_id
1 'polypeptide(L)'
;MPKNKDILAIFKDRNFFSELSYLMKEAGFELDFYSNIKNKDFKFSSYKLALIDEKSLNDLIKLFNFKDSLPINFFLFSKGQKN
;
A
#
# COMPACT_ATOMS: atom_id res chain seq x y z
N MET A 1 15.85 -17.43 1.23
CA MET A 1 15.34 -16.58 0.13
C MET A 1 14.49 -15.47 0.75
N PRO A 2 14.61 -14.20 0.36
CA PRO A 2 13.71 -13.18 0.87
C PRO A 2 12.30 -13.58 0.46
N LYS A 3 11.39 -13.69 1.43
CA LYS A 3 9.97 -13.92 1.15
C LYS A 3 9.48 -12.73 0.32
N ASN A 4 9.09 -12.98 -0.93
CA ASN A 4 8.35 -11.98 -1.70
C ASN A 4 7.08 -11.69 -0.91
N LYS A 5 7.00 -10.51 -0.30
CA LYS A 5 5.80 -10.09 0.42
C LYS A 5 4.73 -9.78 -0.62
N ASP A 6 3.55 -10.35 -0.46
CA ASP A 6 2.55 -10.31 -1.53
C ASP A 6 1.96 -8.91 -1.69
N ILE A 7 1.62 -8.24 -0.59
CA ILE A 7 0.81 -7.02 -0.61
C ILE A 7 1.41 -5.95 0.31
N LEU A 8 1.57 -4.75 -0.23
CA LEU A 8 1.87 -3.53 0.50
C LEU A 8 0.57 -2.74 0.72
N ALA A 9 0.24 -2.40 1.97
CA ALA A 9 -0.90 -1.59 2.33
C ALA A 9 -0.44 -0.24 2.91
N ILE A 10 -0.75 0.86 2.22
CA ILE A 10 -0.40 2.22 2.65
C ILE A 10 -1.70 2.99 2.92
N PHE A 11 -2.09 3.04 4.19
CA PHE A 11 -3.33 3.68 4.63
C PHE A 11 -3.07 4.59 5.83
N LYS A 12 -3.66 5.78 5.83
CA LYS A 12 -3.67 6.65 7.02
C LYS A 12 -4.75 6.24 8.02
N ASP A 13 -5.86 5.68 7.54
CA ASP A 13 -6.93 5.17 8.39
C ASP A 13 -6.63 3.75 8.90
N ARG A 14 -6.32 3.62 10.20
CA ARG A 14 -5.96 2.34 10.83
C ARG A 14 -7.13 1.38 10.95
N ASN A 15 -8.37 1.88 11.03
CA ASN A 15 -9.54 1.02 11.23
C ASN A 15 -9.82 0.22 9.95
N PHE A 16 -9.77 0.89 8.80
CA PHE A 16 -9.90 0.24 7.50
C PHE A 16 -8.80 -0.80 7.26
N PHE A 17 -7.55 -0.49 7.64
CA PHE A 17 -6.45 -1.43 7.55
C PHE A 17 -6.68 -2.71 8.38
N SER A 18 -7.24 -2.59 9.59
CA SER A 18 -7.47 -3.74 10.46
C SER A 18 -8.44 -4.76 9.84
N GLU A 19 -9.53 -4.29 9.26
CA GLU A 19 -10.51 -5.15 8.57
C GLU A 19 -9.90 -5.81 7.33
N LEU A 20 -9.19 -5.04 6.50
CA LEU A 20 -8.51 -5.53 5.32
C LEU A 20 -7.42 -6.56 5.64
N SER A 21 -6.62 -6.30 6.68
CA SER A 21 -5.57 -7.22 7.12
C SER A 21 -6.14 -8.55 7.60
N TYR A 22 -7.30 -8.54 8.24
CA TYR A 22 -7.96 -9.77 8.65
C TYR A 22 -8.39 -10.61 7.43
N LEU A 23 -9.09 -9.99 6.48
CA LEU A 23 -9.56 -10.67 5.26
C LEU A 23 -8.42 -11.23 4.41
N MET A 24 -7.33 -10.48 4.26
CA MET A 24 -6.20 -10.92 3.44
C MET A 24 -5.42 -12.07 4.08
N LYS A 25 -5.34 -12.10 5.43
CA LYS A 25 -4.72 -13.19 6.17
C LYS A 25 -5.54 -14.48 6.05
N GLU A 26 -6.88 -14.39 6.13
CA GLU A 26 -7.79 -15.51 5.89
C GLU A 26 -7.60 -16.09 4.47
N ALA A 27 -7.33 -15.24 3.48
CA ALA A 27 -7.04 -15.65 2.10
C ALA A 27 -5.57 -16.14 1.88
N GLY A 28 -4.73 -16.14 2.91
CA GLY A 28 -3.36 -16.66 2.85
C GLY A 28 -2.29 -15.67 2.36
N PHE A 29 -2.59 -14.37 2.29
CA PHE A 29 -1.64 -13.34 1.86
C PHE A 29 -0.87 -12.72 3.04
N GLU A 30 0.43 -12.45 2.83
CA GLU A 30 1.24 -11.64 3.76
C GLU A 30 1.12 -10.14 3.40
N LEU A 31 0.65 -9.32 4.35
CA LEU A 31 0.54 -7.85 4.22
C LEU A 31 1.58 -7.13 5.07
N ASP A 32 2.21 -6.12 4.48
CA ASP A 32 2.93 -5.08 5.21
C ASP A 32 2.12 -3.79 5.26
N PHE A 33 2.13 -3.13 6.42
CA PHE A 33 1.41 -1.88 6.64
C PHE A 33 2.34 -0.70 6.82
N TYR A 34 2.04 0.39 6.11
CA TYR A 34 2.68 1.69 6.29
C TYR A 34 1.64 2.79 6.44
N SER A 35 1.66 3.50 7.56
CA SER A 35 0.83 4.69 7.75
C SER A 35 1.48 5.97 7.22
N ASN A 36 2.80 5.95 7.02
CA ASN A 36 3.58 7.03 6.43
C ASN A 36 4.83 6.44 5.77
N ILE A 37 5.09 6.80 4.52
CA ILE A 37 6.36 6.47 3.86
C ILE A 37 7.37 7.56 4.21
N LYS A 38 8.30 7.23 5.12
CA LYS A 38 9.35 8.16 5.57
C LYS A 38 10.67 8.00 4.82
N ASN A 39 10.82 6.92 4.06
CA ASN A 39 12.08 6.58 3.42
C ASN A 39 11.98 6.76 1.90
N LYS A 40 12.86 7.61 1.34
CA LYS A 40 13.00 7.80 -0.11
C LYS A 40 13.57 6.56 -0.82
N ASP A 41 14.23 5.67 -0.08
CA ASP A 41 14.79 4.42 -0.60
C ASP A 41 13.79 3.25 -0.58
N PHE A 42 12.49 3.53 -0.39
CA PHE A 42 11.46 2.50 -0.35
C PHE A 42 11.32 1.81 -1.72
N LYS A 43 11.61 0.50 -1.78
CA LYS A 43 11.53 -0.27 -3.04
C LYS A 43 10.18 -0.97 -3.17
N PHE A 44 9.30 -0.43 -4.01
CA PHE A 44 8.03 -1.07 -4.37
C PHE A 44 8.22 -2.42 -5.07
N SER A 45 9.36 -2.64 -5.72
CA SER A 45 9.68 -3.88 -6.45
C SER A 45 9.72 -5.15 -5.60
N SER A 46 9.73 -5.02 -4.26
CA SER A 46 9.68 -6.15 -3.33
C SER A 46 8.26 -6.69 -3.12
N TYR A 47 7.24 -6.03 -3.68
CA TYR A 47 5.83 -6.35 -3.51
C TYR A 47 5.16 -6.64 -4.86
N LYS A 48 4.17 -7.54 -4.88
CA LYS A 48 3.38 -7.83 -6.09
C LYS A 48 2.25 -6.82 -6.30
N LEU A 49 1.75 -6.26 -5.19
CA LEU A 49 0.56 -5.41 -5.15
C LEU A 49 0.74 -4.28 -4.14
N ALA A 50 0.30 -3.07 -4.48
CA ALA A 50 0.21 -1.96 -3.54
C ALA A 50 -1.25 -1.47 -3.43
N LEU A 51 -1.80 -1.52 -2.22
CA LEU A 51 -3.10 -0.97 -1.84
C LEU A 51 -2.85 0.37 -1.16
N ILE A 52 -3.39 1.46 -1.70
CA ILE A 52 -3.09 2.81 -1.22
C ILE A 52 -4.40 3.58 -1.02
N ASP A 53 -4.55 4.29 0.11
CA ASP A 53 -5.62 5.28 0.26
C ASP A 53 -5.29 6.60 -0.43
N GLU A 54 -6.32 7.33 -0.84
CA GLU A 54 -6.16 8.59 -1.56
C GLU A 54 -5.28 9.62 -0.84
N LYS A 55 -5.36 9.67 0.49
CA LYS A 55 -4.53 10.56 1.30
C LYS A 55 -3.05 10.18 1.23
N SER A 56 -2.73 8.90 1.32
CA SER A 56 -1.36 8.41 1.21
C SER A 56 -0.83 8.51 -0.21
N LEU A 57 -1.68 8.35 -1.23
CA LEU A 57 -1.28 8.54 -2.63
C LEU A 57 -0.78 9.97 -2.87
N ASN A 58 -1.51 10.97 -2.37
CA ASN A 58 -1.12 12.38 -2.48
C ASN A 58 0.24 12.68 -1.84
N ASP A 59 0.57 12.01 -0.73
CA ASP A 59 1.88 12.13 -0.10
C ASP A 59 2.96 11.36 -0.87
N LEU A 60 2.65 10.17 -1.39
CA LEU A 60 3.54 9.39 -2.24
C LEU A 60 4.01 10.18 -3.46
N ILE A 61 3.07 10.80 -4.19
CA ILE A 61 3.37 11.57 -5.42
C ILE A 61 4.31 12.74 -5.15
N LYS A 62 4.24 13.35 -3.96
CA LYS A 62 5.16 14.43 -3.57
C LYS A 62 6.55 13.93 -3.21
N LEU A 63 6.65 12.71 -2.69
CA LEU A 63 7.88 12.16 -2.12
C LEU A 63 8.65 11.26 -3.10
N PHE A 64 7.96 10.63 -4.05
CA PHE A 64 8.50 9.60 -4.92
C PHE A 64 8.43 10.01 -6.40
N ASN A 65 9.54 9.83 -7.11
CA ASN A 65 9.56 9.93 -8.56
C ASN A 65 9.19 8.57 -9.18
N PHE A 66 7.92 8.38 -9.52
CA PHE A 66 7.41 7.10 -10.06
C PHE A 66 8.03 6.69 -11.39
N LYS A 67 8.67 7.62 -12.13
CA LYS A 67 9.34 7.32 -13.41
C LYS A 67 10.47 6.29 -13.27
N ASP A 68 11.03 6.15 -12.07
CA ASP A 68 12.16 5.24 -11.80
C ASP A 68 11.71 3.91 -11.16
N SER A 69 10.39 3.69 -11.00
CA SER A 69 9.84 2.49 -10.35
C SER A 69 9.50 1.38 -11.35
N LEU A 70 9.81 0.13 -11.00
CA LEU A 70 9.33 -1.07 -11.70
C LEU A 70 7.79 -1.11 -11.70
N PRO A 71 7.16 -1.71 -12.72
CA PRO A 71 5.70 -1.75 -12.81
C PRO A 71 5.12 -2.51 -11.60
N ILE A 72 4.35 -1.80 -10.78
CA ILE A 72 3.55 -2.38 -9.70
C ILE A 72 2.08 -1.99 -9.93
N ASN A 73 1.18 -2.92 -9.65
CA ASN A 73 -0.25 -2.65 -9.70
C ASN A 73 -0.67 -1.86 -8.45
N PHE A 74 -1.19 -0.65 -8.67
CA PHE A 74 -1.76 0.18 -7.62
C PHE A 74 -3.29 0.05 -7.60
N PHE A 75 -3.85 -0.21 -6.43
CA PHE A 75 -5.29 -0.12 -6.19
C PHE A 75 -5.58 1.03 -5.24
N LEU A 76 -6.33 2.02 -5.73
CA LEU A 76 -6.70 3.21 -4.99
C LEU A 76 -8.02 2.98 -4.26
N PHE A 77 -8.02 3.18 -2.95
CA PHE A 77 -9.22 3.17 -2.13
C PHE A 77 -9.59 4.59 -1.73
N SER A 78 -10.77 5.05 -2.15
CA SER A 78 -11.41 6.23 -1.58
C SER A 78 -12.63 5.78 -0.77
N LYS A 79 -12.87 6.42 0.38
CA LYS A 79 -14.19 6.30 1.02
C LYS A 79 -15.17 6.95 0.05
N GLY A 80 -16.07 6.17 -0.53
CA GLY A 80 -17.17 6.72 -1.31
C GLY A 80 -17.87 7.81 -0.49
N GLN A 81 -17.97 9.01 -1.05
CA GLN A 81 -18.78 10.06 -0.43
C GLN A 81 -20.20 9.50 -0.34
N LYS A 82 -20.64 9.17 0.88
CA LYS A 82 -22.06 9.04 1.15
C LYS A 82 -22.61 10.46 1.04
N ASN A 83 -23.27 10.74 -0.08
CA ASN A 83 -24.29 11.79 -0.11
C ASN A 83 -25.35 11.50 0.94
#